data_AF-A0A248LIV9-F1
#
_entry.id   AF-A0A248LIV9-F1
#
_cell.length_a   1.000
_cell.length_b   1.000
_cell.length_c   1.000
_cell.angle_alpha   90.00
_cell.angle_beta   90.00
_cell.angle_gamma   90.00
#
_symmetry.space_group_name_H-M   'P 1'
#
loop_
_entity.id
_entity.type
_entity.pdbx_description
1 polymer ?
#
loop_
_entity_poly.entity_id
_entity_poly.type
_entity_poly.pdbx_seq_one_letter_code
_entity_poly.pdbx_strand_id
1 'polypeptide(L)'
;MDSVQTVLPEVSPPALRIRQLNDALRTSLGGGRWMLTAGFRALPPRQQVDLLQAVRAFDAFDAGNDPWGEHDFGAVEAGGVRVFWKIDCYDYDPELKGLSADPADPARTVRVLTVMLAEEY
;
A
#
# COMPACT_ATOMS: atom_id res chain seq x y z
N MET A 1 -12.89 -8.35 -36.18
CA MET A 1 -11.60 -8.29 -35.47
C MET A 1 -11.45 -6.85 -35.04
N ASP A 2 -11.92 -6.53 -33.85
CA ASP A 2 -11.58 -5.28 -33.17
C ASP A 2 -11.21 -5.68 -31.75
N SER A 3 -9.92 -5.89 -31.53
CA SER A 3 -9.37 -6.06 -30.19
C SER A 3 -9.52 -4.71 -29.51
N VAL A 4 -10.47 -4.60 -28.57
CA VAL A 4 -10.55 -3.47 -27.65
C VAL A 4 -9.27 -3.49 -26.84
N GLN A 5 -8.32 -2.65 -27.23
CA GLN A 5 -7.12 -2.40 -26.47
C GLN A 5 -7.57 -1.61 -25.26
N THR A 6 -7.71 -2.27 -24.10
CA THR A 6 -7.95 -1.63 -22.82
C THR A 6 -6.73 -0.77 -22.51
N VAL A 7 -6.74 0.48 -22.96
CA VAL A 7 -5.78 1.49 -22.55
C VAL A 7 -6.09 1.76 -21.08
N LEU A 8 -5.21 1.30 -20.19
CA LEU A 8 -5.27 1.70 -18.78
C LEU A 8 -5.27 3.23 -18.75
N PRO A 9 -6.16 3.88 -17.99
CA PRO A 9 -6.27 5.33 -17.99
C PRO A 9 -4.92 5.97 -17.66
N GLU A 10 -4.58 7.06 -18.35
CA GLU A 10 -3.40 7.86 -17.99
C GLU A 10 -3.52 8.28 -16.52
N VAL A 11 -2.50 7.94 -15.74
CA VAL A 11 -2.45 8.25 -14.31
C VAL A 11 -2.37 9.77 -14.15
N SER A 12 -3.30 10.35 -13.41
CA SER A 12 -3.36 11.80 -13.23
C SER A 12 -2.09 12.33 -12.52
N PRO A 13 -1.67 13.60 -12.74
CA PRO A 13 -0.53 14.16 -12.03
C PRO A 13 -0.62 14.07 -10.49
N PRO A 14 -1.80 14.27 -9.85
CA PRO A 14 -1.98 13.98 -8.43
C PRO A 14 -1.73 12.52 -8.06
N ALA A 15 -2.26 11.56 -8.84
CA ALA A 15 -2.04 10.14 -8.61
C ALA A 15 -0.56 9.75 -8.74
N LEU A 16 0.18 10.35 -9.69
CA LEU A 16 1.64 10.16 -9.78
C LEU A 16 2.37 10.66 -8.53
N ARG A 17 1.92 11.77 -7.93
CA ARG A 17 2.50 12.27 -6.68
C ARG A 17 2.17 11.35 -5.50
N ILE A 18 0.92 10.87 -5.42
CA ILE A 18 0.49 9.91 -4.39
C ILE A 18 1.30 8.62 -4.50
N ARG A 19 1.44 8.07 -5.70
CA ARG A 19 2.29 6.92 -6.03
C ARG A 19 3.71 7.08 -5.50
N GLN A 20 4.37 8.19 -5.83
CA GLN A 20 5.74 8.45 -5.37
C GLN A 20 5.87 8.42 -3.84
N LEU A 21 4.89 8.98 -3.13
CA LEU A 21 4.89 9.03 -1.67
C LEU A 21 4.56 7.66 -1.07
N ASN A 22 3.66 6.90 -1.68
CA ASN A 22 3.30 5.55 -1.28
C ASN A 22 4.48 4.58 -1.49
N ASP A 23 5.15 4.65 -2.63
CA ASP A 23 6.37 3.89 -2.92
C ASP A 23 7.51 4.28 -1.95
N ALA A 24 7.68 5.56 -1.62
CA ALA A 24 8.67 5.98 -0.63
C ALA A 24 8.41 5.35 0.74
N LEU A 25 7.16 5.34 1.22
CA LEU A 25 6.77 4.68 2.47
C LEU A 25 6.99 3.17 2.41
N ARG A 26 6.54 2.53 1.32
CA ARG A 26 6.60 1.08 1.15
C ARG A 26 8.02 0.56 1.00
N THR A 27 8.91 1.28 0.32
CA THR A 27 10.28 0.80 0.05
C THR A 27 11.30 1.21 1.09
N SER A 28 11.08 2.33 1.81
CA SER A 28 12.11 2.95 2.66
C SER A 28 11.66 3.32 4.08
N LEU A 29 10.39 3.06 4.45
CA LEU A 29 9.76 3.55 5.68
C LEU A 29 9.66 5.09 5.75
N GLY A 30 9.88 5.80 4.65
CA GLY A 30 9.87 7.26 4.60
C GLY A 30 8.46 7.86 4.66
N GLY A 31 8.29 8.96 5.39
CA GLY A 31 7.10 9.81 5.27
C GLY A 31 5.78 9.24 5.82
N GLY A 32 5.84 8.21 6.66
CA GLY A 32 4.63 7.60 7.23
C GLY A 32 4.92 6.57 8.33
N ARG A 33 3.93 5.73 8.61
CA ARG A 33 3.98 4.70 9.66
C ARG A 33 3.74 3.33 9.06
N TRP A 34 4.35 2.31 9.64
CA TRP A 34 4.00 0.92 9.40
C TRP A 34 3.20 0.40 10.58
N MET A 35 2.05 -0.19 10.30
CA MET A 35 1.22 -0.89 11.27
C MET A 35 1.17 -2.37 10.89
N LEU A 36 1.52 -3.23 11.83
CA LEU A 36 1.45 -4.68 11.67
C LEU A 36 0.33 -5.19 12.59
N THR A 37 -0.64 -5.90 12.02
CA THR A 37 -1.77 -6.46 12.79
C THR A 37 -1.30 -7.52 13.79
N ALA A 38 -2.17 -7.85 14.74
CA ALA A 38 -1.88 -8.89 15.73
C ALA A 38 -1.64 -10.26 15.07
N GLY A 39 -2.43 -10.63 14.05
CA GLY A 39 -2.24 -11.88 13.32
C GLY A 39 -0.90 -11.94 12.61
N PHE A 40 -0.52 -10.87 11.91
CA PHE A 40 0.81 -10.79 11.29
C PHE A 40 1.94 -10.93 12.31
N ARG A 41 1.84 -10.21 13.44
CA ARG A 41 2.86 -10.24 14.50
C ARG A 41 2.98 -11.59 15.21
N ALA A 42 1.96 -12.44 15.12
CA ALA A 42 1.98 -13.79 15.67
C ALA A 42 2.73 -14.81 14.78
N LEU A 43 3.05 -14.46 13.53
CA LEU A 43 3.82 -15.32 12.63
C LEU A 43 5.27 -15.54 13.13
N PRO A 44 5.94 -16.63 12.73
CA PRO A 44 7.36 -16.82 13.01
C PRO A 44 8.22 -15.65 12.49
N PRO A 45 9.26 -15.20 13.23
CA PRO A 45 10.04 -14.02 12.84
C PRO A 45 10.65 -14.08 11.44
N ARG A 46 11.11 -15.25 11.00
CA ARG A 46 11.64 -15.43 9.63
C ARG A 46 10.56 -15.17 8.58
N GLN A 47 9.37 -15.70 8.79
CA GLN A 47 8.25 -15.50 7.88
C GLN A 47 7.79 -14.04 7.84
N GLN A 48 7.81 -13.34 8.98
CA GLN A 48 7.58 -11.89 9.00
C GLN A 48 8.61 -11.16 8.13
N VAL A 49 9.90 -11.47 8.27
CA VAL A 49 10.96 -10.85 7.45
C VAL A 49 10.73 -11.11 5.96
N ASP A 50 10.46 -12.36 5.57
CA ASP A 50 10.25 -12.73 4.17
C ASP A 50 9.04 -11.98 3.57
N LEU A 51 7.94 -11.89 4.32
CA LEU A 51 6.74 -11.16 3.90
C LEU A 51 6.98 -9.64 3.80
N LEU A 52 7.65 -9.03 4.79
CA LEU A 52 7.95 -7.60 4.75
C LEU A 52 8.92 -7.26 3.60
N GLN A 53 9.88 -8.14 3.30
CA GLN A 53 10.75 -7.99 2.13
C GLN A 53 9.94 -8.06 0.83
N ALA A 54 8.99 -9.00 0.73
CA ALA A 54 8.10 -9.09 -0.43
C ALA A 54 7.23 -7.83 -0.58
N VAL A 55 6.67 -7.26 0.50
CA VAL A 55 5.94 -5.98 0.46
C VAL A 55 6.81 -4.84 -0.09
N ARG A 56 8.06 -4.74 0.39
CA ARG A 56 9.01 -3.71 -0.07
C ARG A 56 9.40 -3.89 -1.54
N ALA A 57 9.49 -5.13 -2.01
CA ALA A 57 9.89 -5.46 -3.38
C ALA A 57 8.72 -5.51 -4.38
N PHE A 58 7.47 -5.44 -3.91
CA PHE A 58 6.29 -5.58 -4.75
C PHE A 58 6.27 -4.59 -5.93
N ASP A 59 6.09 -5.11 -7.13
CA ASP A 59 5.98 -4.35 -8.39
C ASP A 59 4.88 -4.89 -9.32
N ALA A 60 4.12 -5.90 -8.88
CA ALA A 60 3.05 -6.55 -9.64
C ALA A 60 1.72 -5.79 -9.55
N PHE A 61 1.74 -4.50 -9.91
CA PHE A 61 0.55 -3.66 -9.98
C PHE A 61 -0.23 -3.91 -11.27
N ASP A 62 -1.55 -4.05 -11.15
CA ASP A 62 -2.48 -4.25 -12.26
C ASP A 62 -3.81 -3.54 -11.98
N ALA A 63 -4.75 -3.60 -12.93
CA ALA A 63 -6.06 -2.94 -12.79
C ALA A 63 -6.92 -3.47 -11.63
N GLY A 64 -6.59 -4.65 -11.07
CA GLY A 64 -7.30 -5.26 -9.96
C GLY A 64 -6.83 -4.78 -8.59
N ASN A 65 -5.53 -4.49 -8.43
CA ASN A 65 -4.95 -4.00 -7.17
C ASN A 65 -4.55 -2.51 -7.19
N ASP A 66 -4.50 -1.87 -8.36
CA ASP A 66 -4.09 -0.48 -8.53
C ASP A 66 -4.98 0.26 -9.55
N PRO A 67 -6.32 0.32 -9.34
CA PRO A 67 -7.24 0.94 -10.28
C PRO A 67 -7.00 2.44 -10.49
N TRP A 68 -6.36 3.11 -9.52
CA TRP A 68 -6.09 4.55 -9.53
C TRP A 68 -4.65 4.91 -9.88
N GLY A 69 -3.76 3.92 -10.01
CA GLY A 69 -2.36 4.18 -10.25
C GLY A 69 -1.61 4.72 -9.03
N GLU A 70 -2.09 4.50 -7.82
CA GLU A 70 -1.58 5.11 -6.58
C GLU A 70 -0.63 4.18 -5.79
N HIS A 71 -0.51 2.91 -6.17
CA HIS A 71 0.32 1.91 -5.49
C HIS A 71 -0.01 1.78 -3.99
N ASP A 72 -1.30 1.79 -3.65
CA ASP A 72 -1.80 1.83 -2.28
C ASP A 72 -2.31 0.48 -1.76
N PHE A 73 -2.35 -0.57 -2.59
CA PHE A 73 -2.80 -1.91 -2.20
C PHE A 73 -2.00 -3.02 -2.90
N GLY A 74 -1.82 -4.14 -2.21
CA GLY A 74 -1.25 -5.34 -2.80
C GLY A 74 -1.33 -6.57 -1.91
N ALA A 75 -0.91 -7.70 -2.48
CA ALA A 75 -0.89 -9.00 -1.81
C ALA A 75 0.45 -9.69 -2.05
N VAL A 76 1.01 -10.31 -1.02
CA VAL A 76 2.22 -11.14 -1.13
C VAL A 76 2.02 -12.46 -0.40
N GLU A 77 2.79 -13.47 -0.80
CA GLU A 77 2.76 -14.79 -0.19
C GLU A 77 4.19 -15.26 0.08
N ALA A 78 4.42 -15.82 1.27
CA ALA A 78 5.68 -16.48 1.61
C ALA A 78 5.41 -17.64 2.58
N GLY A 79 5.96 -18.81 2.27
CA GLY A 79 5.79 -20.01 3.10
C GLY A 79 4.31 -20.43 3.27
N GLY A 80 3.50 -20.27 2.21
CA GLY A 80 2.07 -20.62 2.22
C GLY A 80 1.18 -19.67 3.03
N VAL A 81 1.72 -18.56 3.56
CA VAL A 81 0.93 -17.52 4.22
C VAL A 81 0.78 -16.34 3.28
N ARG A 82 -0.47 -15.96 3.02
CA ARG A 82 -0.83 -14.79 2.22
C ARG A 82 -1.15 -13.62 3.13
N VAL A 83 -0.59 -12.46 2.81
CA VAL A 83 -0.85 -11.20 3.50
C VAL A 83 -1.28 -10.14 2.50
N PHE A 84 -2.16 -9.25 2.96
CA PHE A 84 -2.46 -8.01 2.26
C PHE A 84 -1.71 -6.88 2.92
N TRP A 85 -1.42 -5.87 2.11
CA TRP A 85 -0.95 -4.59 2.59
C TRP A 85 -1.73 -3.48 1.91
N LYS A 86 -1.94 -2.39 2.64
CA LYS A 86 -2.56 -1.18 2.11
C LYS A 86 -1.95 0.09 2.69
N ILE A 87 -2.06 1.21 1.98
CA ILE A 87 -1.63 2.53 2.45
C ILE A 87 -2.86 3.43 2.55
N ASP A 88 -3.26 3.75 3.78
CA ASP A 88 -4.31 4.73 4.03
C ASP A 88 -3.71 6.12 4.24
N CYS A 89 -4.36 7.15 3.69
CA CYS A 89 -3.97 8.56 3.82
C CYS A 89 -4.93 9.28 4.78
N TYR A 90 -4.49 9.53 6.02
CA TYR A 90 -5.25 10.24 7.03
C TYR A 90 -4.90 11.73 7.04
N ASP A 91 -5.83 12.56 7.53
CA ASP A 91 -5.51 13.94 7.88
C ASP A 91 -4.45 14.02 9.00
N TYR A 92 -3.91 15.22 9.23
CA TYR A 92 -2.92 15.46 10.29
C TYR A 92 -3.55 15.46 11.71
N ASP A 93 -4.65 14.74 11.92
CA ASP A 93 -5.21 14.48 13.24
C ASP A 93 -4.34 13.41 13.95
N PRO A 94 -3.83 13.67 15.17
CA PRO A 94 -3.13 12.67 15.96
C PRO A 94 -3.91 11.36 16.17
N GLU A 95 -5.24 11.43 16.13
CA GLU A 95 -6.15 10.31 16.34
C GLU A 95 -6.52 9.57 15.04
N LEU A 96 -6.03 10.03 13.87
CA LEU A 96 -6.24 9.41 12.56
C LEU A 96 -7.73 9.11 12.26
N LYS A 97 -8.61 10.07 12.58
CA LYS A 97 -10.07 9.90 12.50
C LYS A 97 -10.64 10.18 11.11
N GLY A 98 -9.95 10.98 10.30
CA GLY A 98 -10.40 11.40 8.98
C GLY A 98 -9.43 11.02 7.87
N LEU A 99 -9.96 10.82 6.66
CA LEU A 99 -9.11 10.72 5.46
C LEU A 99 -8.62 12.11 5.07
N SER A 100 -7.39 12.19 4.55
CA SER A 100 -6.86 13.45 4.04
C SER A 100 -7.64 13.92 2.82
N ALA A 101 -8.02 15.19 2.81
CA ALA A 101 -8.61 15.84 1.64
C ALA A 101 -7.60 16.12 0.52
N ASP A 102 -6.29 16.05 0.84
CA ASP A 102 -5.21 16.19 -0.15
C ASP A 102 -4.10 15.17 0.12
N PRO A 103 -4.29 13.91 -0.33
CA PRO A 103 -3.28 12.87 -0.16
C PRO A 103 -1.94 13.23 -0.81
N ALA A 104 -1.91 14.08 -1.85
CA ALA A 104 -0.69 14.46 -2.54
C ALA A 104 0.21 15.43 -1.74
N ASP A 105 -0.34 16.09 -0.71
CA ASP A 105 0.40 16.97 0.21
C ASP A 105 0.86 16.22 1.48
N PRO A 106 2.17 15.92 1.62
CA PRO A 106 2.69 15.23 2.80
C PRO A 106 2.70 16.10 4.07
N ALA A 107 2.53 17.43 3.97
CA ALA A 107 2.45 18.29 5.15
C ALA A 107 1.06 18.21 5.82
N ARG A 108 0.05 17.73 5.10
CA ARG A 108 -1.34 17.62 5.56
C ARG A 108 -1.82 16.18 5.74
N THR A 109 -0.98 15.20 5.34
CA THR A 109 -1.36 13.80 5.25
C THR A 109 -0.42 12.92 6.07
N VAL A 110 -1.00 12.11 6.95
CA VAL A 110 -0.30 10.99 7.60
C VAL A 110 -0.59 9.71 6.83
N ARG A 111 0.45 9.11 6.24
CA ARG A 111 0.34 7.82 5.56
C ARG A 111 0.59 6.67 6.51
N VAL A 112 -0.26 5.64 6.45
CA VAL A 112 -0.12 4.43 7.24
C VAL A 112 -0.14 3.22 6.31
N LEU A 113 0.98 2.53 6.22
CA LEU A 113 1.07 1.22 5.59
C LEU A 113 0.67 0.16 6.61
N THR A 114 -0.45 -0.51 6.36
CA THR A 114 -0.91 -1.63 7.19
C THR A 114 -0.56 -2.94 6.51
N VAL A 115 0.08 -3.87 7.23
CA VAL A 115 0.31 -5.25 6.80
C VAL A 115 -0.52 -6.18 7.68
N MET A 116 -1.32 -7.04 7.04
CA MET A 116 -2.29 -7.92 7.71
C MET A 116 -2.38 -9.27 7.00
N LEU A 117 -2.74 -10.33 7.74
CA LEU A 117 -3.10 -11.60 7.14
C LEU A 117 -4.28 -11.41 6.18
N ALA A 118 -4.34 -12.20 5.11
CA ALA A 118 -5.46 -12.11 4.17
C ALA A 118 -6.82 -12.40 4.84
N GLU A 119 -6.84 -13.15 5.94
CA GLU A 119 -8.04 -13.47 6.73
C GLU A 119 -8.49 -12.32 7.65
N GLU A 120 -7.64 -11.30 7.85
CA GLU A 120 -7.95 -10.10 8.65
C GLU A 120 -8.58 -8.98 7.80
N TYR A 121 -8.78 -9.21 6.51
CA TYR A 121 -9.34 -8.26 5.53
C TYR A 121 -10.72 -8.69 5.05
#